data_AF-A0A939FGN8-F1
#
_entry.id   AF-A0A939FGN8-F1
#
_cell.length_a   1.000
_cell.length_b   1.000
_cell.length_c   1.000
_cell.angle_alpha   90.00
_cell.angle_beta   90.00
_cell.angle_gamma   90.00
#
_symmetry.space_group_name_H-M   'P 1'
#
loop_
_entity.id
_entity.type
_entity.pdbx_description
1 polymer ?
#
loop_
_entity_poly.entity_id
_entity_poly.type
_entity_poly.pdbx_seq_one_letter_code
_entity_poly.pdbx_strand_id
1 'polypeptide(L)'
;LCGDRQCDPATAQRLRTDLGLDKPVWQQYLTYMGNVFTGDIGTAFNGQKVTELRGSAFPVTIRLTIVAIVLEIVIGITLGVVTGLRRGRPVDTGVRILTLVVISVPTFVTGLLVQLL
;
A
#
# COMPACT_ATOMS: atom_id res chain seq x y z
N LEU A 1 -21.37 -8.03 8.71
CA LEU A 1 -22.48 -8.83 9.27
C LEU A 1 -22.89 -8.37 10.68
N CYS A 2 -21.98 -7.85 11.53
CA CYS A 2 -22.37 -7.24 12.82
C CYS A 2 -21.79 -5.82 13.08
N GLY A 3 -20.88 -5.32 12.22
CA GLY A 3 -20.29 -3.98 12.38
C GLY A 3 -19.52 -3.85 13.70
N ASP A 4 -19.63 -2.70 14.36
CA ASP A 4 -19.05 -2.45 15.68
C ASP A 4 -19.82 -3.13 16.84
N ARG A 5 -20.92 -3.83 16.53
CA ARG A 5 -21.71 -4.55 17.54
C ARG A 5 -21.23 -5.98 17.67
N GLN A 6 -21.28 -6.48 18.89
CA GLN A 6 -20.99 -7.86 19.19
C GLN A 6 -22.01 -8.77 18.47
N CYS A 7 -21.51 -9.69 17.65
CA CYS A 7 -22.38 -10.67 16.98
C CYS A 7 -23.07 -11.56 18.03
N ASP A 8 -24.30 -11.95 17.73
CA ASP A 8 -24.96 -13.05 18.43
C ASP A 8 -24.04 -14.30 18.47
N PRO A 9 -23.93 -15.03 19.60
CA PRO A 9 -22.99 -16.13 19.74
C PRO A 9 -23.15 -17.22 18.67
N ALA A 10 -24.38 -17.50 18.23
CA ALA A 10 -24.62 -18.49 17.18
C ALA A 10 -24.09 -18.02 15.82
N THR A 11 -24.26 -16.73 15.52
CA THR A 11 -23.72 -16.11 14.29
C THR A 11 -22.19 -16.07 14.32
N ALA A 12 -21.61 -15.70 15.46
CA ALA A 12 -20.15 -15.68 15.62
C ALA A 12 -19.54 -17.07 15.45
N GLN A 13 -20.16 -18.10 16.02
CA GLN A 13 -19.70 -19.48 15.91
C GLN A 13 -19.79 -19.98 14.46
N ARG A 14 -20.90 -19.67 13.78
CA ARG A 14 -21.07 -19.99 12.36
C ARG A 14 -19.99 -19.35 11.50
N LEU A 15 -19.71 -18.05 11.68
CA LEU A 15 -18.63 -17.39 10.95
C LEU A 15 -17.26 -18.01 11.23
N ARG A 16 -16.98 -18.44 12.46
CA ARG A 16 -15.71 -19.09 12.79
C ARG A 16 -15.53 -20.38 12.00
N THR A 17 -16.56 -21.21 11.94
CA THR A 17 -16.51 -22.46 11.18
C THR A 17 -16.45 -22.19 9.67
N ASP A 18 -17.25 -21.27 9.15
CA ASP A 18 -17.28 -20.93 7.72
C ASP A 18 -15.93 -20.35 7.23
N LEU A 19 -15.23 -19.58 8.08
CA LEU A 19 -13.91 -19.01 7.79
C LEU A 19 -12.74 -19.92 8.23
N GLY A 20 -13.02 -21.09 8.81
CA GLY A 20 -12.00 -22.02 9.32
C GLY A 20 -11.19 -21.49 10.51
N LEU A 21 -11.70 -20.48 11.23
CA LEU A 21 -11.06 -19.86 12.39
C LEU A 21 -11.10 -20.76 13.64
N ASP A 22 -11.84 -21.86 13.59
CA ASP A 22 -11.88 -22.92 14.59
C ASP A 22 -10.67 -23.88 14.49
N LYS A 23 -9.91 -23.83 13.40
CA LYS A 23 -8.74 -24.68 13.16
C LYS A 23 -7.46 -24.11 13.77
N PRO A 24 -6.43 -24.93 14.03
CA PRO A 24 -5.11 -24.43 14.42
C PRO A 24 -4.54 -23.41 13.41
N VAL A 25 -3.84 -22.39 13.91
CA VAL A 25 -3.34 -21.26 13.09
C VAL A 25 -2.47 -21.73 11.92
N TRP A 26 -1.64 -22.76 12.12
CA TRP A 26 -0.81 -23.31 11.04
C TRP A 26 -1.68 -23.85 9.88
N GLN A 27 -2.81 -24.47 10.18
CA GLN A 27 -3.72 -25.02 9.17
C GLN A 27 -4.48 -23.91 8.45
N GLN A 28 -4.88 -22.85 9.16
CA GLN A 28 -5.47 -21.65 8.57
C GLN A 28 -4.50 -21.02 7.56
N TYR A 29 -3.24 -20.87 7.95
CA TYR A 29 -2.20 -20.32 7.08
C TYR A 29 -1.96 -21.18 5.84
N LEU A 30 -1.80 -22.49 5.99
CA LEU A 30 -1.59 -23.39 4.86
C LEU A 30 -2.78 -23.41 3.90
N THR A 31 -4.01 -23.40 4.43
CA THR A 31 -5.23 -23.33 3.62
C THR A 31 -5.26 -22.01 2.83
N TYR A 32 -5.01 -20.89 3.51
CA TYR A 32 -4.98 -19.57 2.87
C TYR A 32 -3.88 -19.48 1.80
N MET A 33 -2.67 -19.93 2.10
CA MET A 33 -1.57 -19.95 1.13
C MET A 33 -1.87 -20.85 -0.06
N GLY A 34 -2.42 -22.05 0.16
CA GLY A 34 -2.86 -22.93 -0.92
C GLY A 34 -3.85 -22.25 -1.87
N ASN A 35 -4.84 -21.56 -1.31
CA ASN A 35 -5.83 -20.80 -2.09
C ASN A 35 -5.17 -19.61 -2.84
N VAL A 36 -4.25 -18.90 -2.20
CA VAL A 36 -3.51 -17.80 -2.86
C VAL A 36 -2.75 -18.30 -4.09
N PHE A 37 -2.13 -19.47 -4.02
CA PHE A 37 -1.43 -20.07 -5.16
C PHE A 37 -2.37 -20.55 -6.29
N THR A 38 -3.63 -20.87 -5.98
CA THR A 38 -4.65 -21.16 -7.00
C THR A 38 -5.34 -19.89 -7.52
N GLY A 39 -4.97 -18.72 -7.01
CA GLY A 39 -5.56 -17.43 -7.38
C GLY A 39 -6.86 -17.10 -6.64
N ASP A 40 -7.23 -17.87 -5.62
CA ASP A 40 -8.37 -17.59 -4.74
C ASP A 40 -7.89 -16.91 -3.45
N ILE A 41 -8.15 -15.61 -3.33
CA ILE A 41 -7.81 -14.81 -2.14
C ILE A 41 -9.05 -14.65 -1.23
N GLY A 42 -10.11 -15.40 -1.53
CA GLY A 42 -11.39 -15.37 -0.84
C GLY A 42 -12.32 -14.27 -1.33
N THR A 43 -13.40 -14.11 -0.56
CA THR A 43 -14.48 -13.17 -0.82
C THR A 43 -14.54 -12.10 0.26
N ALA A 44 -14.74 -10.85 -0.14
CA ALA A 44 -15.00 -9.76 0.78
C ALA A 44 -16.36 -9.95 1.47
N PHE A 45 -16.58 -9.23 2.58
CA PHE A 45 -17.82 -9.30 3.36
C PHE A 45 -19.08 -8.89 2.58
N ASN A 46 -18.92 -8.20 1.45
CA ASN A 46 -20.00 -7.84 0.53
C ASN A 46 -20.28 -8.93 -0.52
N GLY A 47 -19.64 -10.10 -0.43
CA GLY A 47 -19.81 -11.25 -1.33
C GLY A 47 -18.99 -11.20 -2.61
N GLN A 48 -18.24 -10.11 -2.87
CA GLN A 48 -17.41 -10.00 -4.07
C GLN A 48 -16.08 -10.72 -3.90
N LYS A 49 -15.55 -11.30 -4.98
CA LYS A 49 -14.21 -11.88 -4.96
C LYS A 49 -13.16 -10.80 -4.76
N VAL A 50 -12.21 -11.04 -3.85
CA VAL A 50 -11.13 -10.07 -3.56
C VAL A 50 -10.25 -9.85 -4.80
N THR A 51 -10.11 -10.84 -5.66
CA THR A 51 -9.36 -10.73 -6.92
C THR A 51 -10.00 -9.76 -7.90
N GLU A 52 -11.33 -9.70 -7.99
CA GLU A 52 -12.05 -8.74 -8.83
C GLU A 52 -11.91 -7.31 -8.29
N LEU A 53 -12.06 -7.15 -6.96
CA LEU A 53 -11.85 -5.87 -6.29
C LEU A 53 -10.42 -5.34 -6.49
N ARG A 54 -9.41 -6.21 -6.37
CA ARG A 54 -8.02 -5.85 -6.60
C ARG A 54 -7.76 -5.57 -8.09
N GLY A 55 -8.39 -6.32 -8.99
CA GLY A 55 -8.22 -6.19 -10.44
C GLY A 55 -8.59 -4.81 -10.98
N SER A 56 -9.53 -4.10 -10.36
CA SER A 56 -9.89 -2.73 -10.75
C SER A 56 -8.91 -1.67 -10.23
N ALA A 57 -8.39 -1.84 -9.01
CA ALA A 57 -7.48 -0.88 -8.37
C ALA A 57 -6.01 -1.05 -8.80
N PHE A 58 -5.56 -2.29 -9.00
CA PHE A 58 -4.16 -2.61 -9.24
C PHE A 58 -3.54 -1.93 -10.48
N PRO A 59 -4.24 -1.82 -11.63
CA PRO A 59 -3.71 -1.10 -12.79
C PRO A 59 -3.48 0.39 -12.52
N VAL A 60 -4.29 1.01 -11.66
CA VAL A 60 -4.13 2.42 -11.29
C VAL A 60 -2.85 2.60 -10.49
N THR A 61 -2.61 1.75 -9.49
CA THR A 61 -1.36 1.77 -8.71
C THR A 61 -0.14 1.59 -9.61
N ILE A 62 -0.16 0.62 -10.53
CA ILE A 62 0.96 0.41 -11.46
C ILE A 62 1.25 1.67 -12.28
N ARG A 63 0.22 2.30 -12.86
CA ARG A 63 0.40 3.53 -13.64
C ARG A 63 1.02 4.64 -12.82
N LEU A 64 0.51 4.86 -11.59
CA LEU A 64 1.05 5.87 -10.68
C LEU A 64 2.50 5.57 -10.30
N THR A 65 2.82 4.32 -9.97
CA THR A 65 4.17 3.88 -9.64
C THR A 65 5.13 4.09 -10.81
N ILE A 66 4.75 3.72 -12.04
CA ILE A 66 5.61 3.91 -13.21
C ILE A 66 5.90 5.39 -13.44
N VAL A 67 4.88 6.24 -13.38
CA VAL A 67 5.06 7.69 -13.54
C VAL A 67 5.97 8.26 -12.44
N ALA A 68 5.76 7.85 -11.19
CA ALA A 68 6.59 8.28 -10.07
C ALA A 68 8.06 7.88 -10.26
N ILE A 69 8.32 6.61 -10.65
CA ILE A 69 9.68 6.11 -10.91
C ILE A 69 10.36 6.90 -12.03
N VAL A 70 9.65 7.18 -13.13
CA VAL A 70 10.21 7.95 -14.24
C VAL A 70 10.61 9.35 -13.77
N LEU A 71 9.74 10.02 -13.02
CA LEU A 71 10.04 11.35 -12.46
C LEU A 71 11.21 11.30 -11.47
N GLU A 72 11.25 10.29 -10.60
CA GLU A 72 12.33 10.10 -9.63
C GLU A 72 13.67 9.86 -10.32
N ILE A 73 13.70 9.05 -11.37
CA ILE A 73 14.91 8.82 -12.17
C ILE A 73 15.37 10.12 -12.80
N VAL A 74 14.48 10.84 -13.48
CA VAL A 74 14.85 12.08 -14.19
C VAL A 74 15.34 13.15 -13.22
N ILE A 75 14.56 13.44 -12.18
CA ILE A 75 14.86 14.51 -11.22
C ILE A 75 16.01 14.10 -10.30
N GLY A 76 15.93 12.91 -9.71
CA GLY A 76 16.89 12.40 -8.74
C GLY A 76 18.28 12.23 -9.33
N ILE A 77 18.40 11.61 -10.51
CA ILE A 77 19.70 11.46 -11.17
C ILE A 77 20.25 12.83 -11.58
N THR A 78 19.44 13.71 -12.17
CA THR A 78 19.90 15.05 -12.59
C THR A 78 20.43 15.84 -11.40
N LEU A 79 19.67 15.92 -10.29
CA LEU A 79 20.10 16.62 -9.08
C LEU A 79 21.32 15.94 -8.45
N GLY A 80 21.37 14.61 -8.40
CA GLY A 80 22.51 13.85 -7.89
C GLY A 80 23.80 14.11 -8.66
N VAL A 81 23.74 14.09 -10.00
CA VAL A 81 24.89 14.38 -10.87
C VAL A 81 25.33 15.84 -10.72
N VAL A 82 24.39 16.80 -10.76
CA VAL A 82 24.73 18.23 -10.65
C VAL A 82 25.40 18.55 -9.31
N THR A 83 24.87 18.02 -8.21
CA THR A 83 25.43 18.24 -6.87
C THR A 83 26.74 17.51 -6.66
N GLY A 84 26.88 16.30 -7.21
CA GLY A 84 28.13 15.53 -7.18
C GLY A 84 29.28 16.23 -7.92
N LEU A 85 29.00 16.77 -9.12
CA LEU A 85 29.97 17.52 -9.91
C LEU A 85 30.29 18.91 -9.33
N ARG A 86 29.35 19.51 -8.59
CA ARG A 86 29.50 20.84 -7.97
C ARG A 86 29.62 20.78 -6.45
N ARG A 87 30.28 19.74 -5.93
CA ARG A 87 30.42 19.50 -4.49
C ARG A 87 30.95 20.75 -3.75
N GLY A 88 30.30 21.10 -2.65
CA GLY A 88 30.69 22.24 -1.80
C GLY A 88 30.27 23.62 -2.34
N ARG A 89 29.57 23.69 -3.49
CA ARG A 89 28.96 24.94 -3.97
C ARG A 89 27.56 25.16 -3.39
N PRO A 90 27.01 26.40 -3.43
CA PRO A 90 25.68 26.69 -2.90
C PRO A 90 24.56 25.80 -3.45
N VAL A 91 24.70 25.33 -4.70
CA VAL A 91 23.75 24.40 -5.34
C VAL A 91 23.71 23.05 -4.61
N ASP A 92 24.86 22.52 -4.17
CA ASP A 92 24.95 21.28 -3.39
C ASP A 92 24.25 21.44 -2.03
N THR A 93 24.53 22.54 -1.32
CA THR A 93 23.87 22.85 -0.04
C THR A 93 22.36 23.03 -0.19
N GLY A 94 21.91 23.77 -1.22
CA GLY A 94 20.49 24.02 -1.47
C GLY A 94 19.70 22.75 -1.74
N VAL A 95 20.24 21.85 -2.58
CA VAL A 95 19.59 20.56 -2.87
C VAL A 95 19.54 19.68 -1.61
N ARG A 96 20.58 19.63 -0.79
CA ARG A 96 20.56 18.85 0.47
C ARG A 96 19.49 19.35 1.44
N ILE A 97 19.38 20.67 1.61
CA ILE A 97 18.34 21.27 2.47
C ILE A 97 16.96 20.92 1.92
N LEU A 98 16.74 21.08 0.61
CA LEU A 98 15.48 20.74 -0.04
C LEU A 98 15.10 19.27 0.20
N THR A 99 16.04 18.34 -0.02
CA THR A 99 15.82 16.92 0.22
C THR A 99 15.44 16.66 1.68
N LEU A 100 16.15 17.27 2.64
CA LEU A 100 15.85 17.13 4.06
C LEU A 100 14.44 17.60 4.40
N VAL A 101 14.01 18.73 3.83
CA VAL A 101 12.65 19.23 4.01
C VAL A 101 11.64 18.22 3.44
N VAL A 102 11.81 17.80 2.20
CA VAL A 102 10.87 16.87 1.53
C VAL A 102 10.73 15.55 2.30
N ILE A 103 11.82 14.95 2.77
CA ILE A 103 11.77 13.66 3.49
C ILE A 103 11.29 13.79 4.94
N SER A 104 11.37 14.99 5.53
CA SER A 104 10.96 15.21 6.92
C SER A 104 9.47 15.50 7.06
N VAL A 105 8.78 15.90 5.99
CA VAL A 105 7.32 16.08 6.02
C VAL A 105 6.62 14.73 5.88
N PRO A 106 5.70 14.36 6.80
CA PRO A 106 4.90 13.15 6.66
C PRO A 106 4.06 13.16 5.38
N THR A 107 3.96 12.01 4.71
CA THR A 107 3.25 11.87 3.41
C THR A 107 1.77 12.23 3.47
N PHE A 108 1.09 12.01 4.60
CA PHE A 108 -0.30 12.41 4.76
C PHE A 108 -0.48 13.94 4.80
N VAL A 109 0.53 14.68 5.33
CA VAL A 109 0.51 16.14 5.40
C VAL A 109 0.71 16.72 4.00
N THR A 110 1.70 16.22 3.25
CA THR A 110 1.94 16.69 1.88
C THR A 110 0.76 16.36 0.97
N GLY A 111 0.16 15.17 1.10
CA GLY A 111 -1.06 14.79 0.38
C GLY A 111 -2.22 15.75 0.65
N LEU A 112 -2.46 16.10 1.92
CA LEU A 112 -3.52 17.05 2.30
C LEU A 112 -3.25 18.45 1.74
N LEU A 113 -2.01 18.93 1.80
CA LEU A 113 -1.64 20.25 1.29
C LEU A 113 -1.83 20.35 -0.22
N VAL A 114 -1.38 19.34 -0.97
CA VAL A 114 -1.57 19.29 -2.43
C VAL A 114 -3.04 19.16 -2.81
N GLN A 115 -3.85 18.48 -2.00
CA GLN A 115 -5.29 18.40 -2.23
C GLN A 115 -6.01 19.74 -1.98
N LEU A 116 -5.49 20.58 -1.08
CA LEU A 116 -6.08 21.87 -0.71
C LEU A 116 -5.68 23.01 -1.68
N LEU A 117 -4.50 22.91 -2.29
CA LEU A 117 -3.96 23.86 -3.29
C LEU A 117 -4.58 23.64 -4.67
#